data_AF-A0A8D8B704-F1
#
_entry.id   AF-A0A8D8B704-F1
#
_cell.length_a   1.000
_cell.length_b   1.000
_cell.length_c   1.000
_cell.angle_alpha   90.00
_cell.angle_beta   90.00
_cell.angle_gamma   90.00
#
_symmetry.space_group_name_H-M   'P 1'
#
loop_
_entity.id
_entity.type
_entity.pdbx_description
1 polymer ?
#
loop_
_entity_poly.entity_id
_entity_poly.type
_entity_poly.pdbx_seq_one_letter_code
_entity_poly.pdbx_strand_id
1 'polypeptide(L)'
;MDKFSLDMDELLSDMQSLQVSALSRAALISPLVQGRTLGPDCAPFAYSTTDADSENDPNLSNVSSSEPDSEPPPERYVPNLKVTIGRSQEAGRKVDIGELGALVSFRMFEQERERERRKEVARVLEERQVRVREADRLREEQHRERLQRVAEEKERRAREVEVKLLEAIREQERAAKEFEERNNAEIEAENRRLAEVSEQLRRKDEEMKRKQAMFEAIRTHQGNFRKMTDVFTKTLQAKAEYLANFGAQKKSVQTVVKAFEQLLHGVNASREVTQQDVERAVEYCKQMEQINAEVGEILNRIQQEVADRQKKEQEQAEAQKQQQQKQEAPPEVAPPIPQDTPDTTAPKPAPPPNPLAAFVSQESLAFYTEIKSFYEQHQTAVKTLLDDASMKTYRFSCQKAINTPVNAISAVSREHFLDKFTKLDALLSGQQVRVGDQSVSINAHPLGRTYCTMLLAKKFVSQADTAISSNQLAAFPIASIIVALWQKYPDFGRFFLAYLHKECPYLVP
;
A
#
# COMPACT_ATOMS: atom_id res chain seq x y z
N MET A 1 -3.34 33.47 6.27
CA MET A 1 -3.06 32.06 6.61
C MET A 1 -3.98 31.25 5.75
N ASP A 2 -3.52 30.94 4.55
CA ASP A 2 -4.37 30.38 3.51
C ASP A 2 -4.53 28.88 3.71
N LYS A 3 -5.76 28.39 3.53
CA LYS A 3 -6.10 26.98 3.67
C LYS A 3 -5.69 26.25 2.41
N PHE A 4 -4.66 25.41 2.48
CA PHE A 4 -4.47 24.36 1.49
C PHE A 4 -5.57 23.31 1.68
N SER A 5 -6.57 23.37 0.80
CA SER A 5 -7.47 22.25 0.54
C SER A 5 -6.77 21.35 -0.48
N LEU A 6 -6.31 20.17 -0.07
CA LEU A 6 -5.87 19.15 -1.01
C LEU A 6 -7.12 18.52 -1.64
N ASP A 7 -7.23 18.65 -2.96
CA ASP A 7 -8.27 17.99 -3.73
C ASP A 7 -7.90 16.50 -3.88
N MET A 8 -8.76 15.62 -3.35
CA MET A 8 -8.55 14.18 -3.41
C MET A 8 -8.91 13.60 -4.78
N ASP A 9 -9.79 14.26 -5.53
CA ASP A 9 -10.22 13.79 -6.86
C ASP A 9 -9.12 14.02 -7.90
N GLU A 10 -8.36 15.12 -7.78
CA GLU A 10 -7.16 15.37 -8.59
C GLU A 10 -6.11 14.26 -8.39
N LEU A 11 -5.82 13.90 -7.13
CA LEU A 11 -4.86 12.85 -6.77
C LEU A 11 -5.31 11.44 -7.23
N LEU A 12 -6.62 11.16 -7.22
CA LEU A 12 -7.18 9.88 -7.64
C LEU A 12 -7.31 9.78 -9.17
N SER A 13 -7.51 10.90 -9.88
CA SER A 13 -7.55 10.93 -11.35
C SER A 13 -6.21 10.50 -11.96
N ASP A 14 -5.10 11.01 -11.42
CA ASP A 14 -3.75 10.62 -11.83
C ASP A 14 -3.52 9.11 -11.64
N MET A 15 -3.95 8.54 -10.51
CA MET A 15 -3.84 7.11 -10.23
C MET A 15 -4.66 6.22 -11.18
N GLN A 16 -5.85 6.67 -11.62
CA GLN A 16 -6.63 5.94 -12.63
C GLN A 16 -5.93 5.96 -14.00
N SER A 17 -5.30 7.08 -14.37
CA SER A 17 -4.53 7.18 -15.62
C SER A 17 -3.32 6.22 -15.63
N LEU A 18 -2.63 6.10 -14.49
CA LEU A 18 -1.52 5.18 -14.27
C LEU A 18 -1.94 3.71 -14.42
N GLN A 19 -3.05 3.28 -13.81
CA GLN A 19 -3.54 1.90 -13.93
C GLN A 19 -3.83 1.49 -15.38
N VAL A 20 -4.49 2.35 -16.16
CA VAL A 20 -4.83 2.08 -17.56
C VAL A 20 -3.56 2.03 -18.43
N SER A 21 -2.60 2.93 -18.19
CA SER A 21 -1.30 2.96 -18.86
C SER A 21 -0.46 1.71 -18.55
N ALA A 22 -0.35 1.32 -17.28
CA ALA A 22 0.46 0.17 -16.85
C ALA A 22 -0.06 -1.16 -17.41
N LEU A 23 -1.37 -1.41 -17.32
CA LEU A 23 -1.98 -2.65 -17.85
C LEU A 23 -1.91 -2.71 -19.39
N SER A 24 -2.10 -1.59 -20.08
CA SER A 24 -1.95 -1.51 -21.54
C SER A 24 -0.51 -1.83 -21.98
N ARG A 25 0.50 -1.26 -21.30
CA ARG A 25 1.91 -1.54 -21.57
C ARG A 25 2.27 -2.99 -21.23
N ALA A 26 1.80 -3.53 -20.10
CA ALA A 26 2.01 -4.93 -19.72
C ALA A 26 1.44 -5.91 -20.77
N ALA A 27 0.25 -5.63 -21.32
CA ALA A 27 -0.35 -6.45 -22.38
C ALA A 27 0.49 -6.46 -23.67
N LEU A 28 1.12 -5.33 -24.03
CA LEU A 28 2.01 -5.23 -25.19
C LEU A 28 3.33 -5.99 -25.02
N ILE A 29 3.85 -6.09 -23.80
CA ILE A 29 5.14 -6.73 -23.50
C ILE A 29 4.97 -8.22 -23.16
N SER A 30 3.77 -8.65 -22.74
CA SER A 30 3.43 -10.05 -22.39
C SER A 30 3.92 -11.12 -23.39
N PRO A 31 3.83 -10.96 -24.74
CA PRO A 31 4.35 -11.94 -25.70
C PRO A 31 5.88 -12.09 -25.70
N LEU A 32 6.60 -11.12 -25.13
CA LEU A 32 8.06 -11.06 -25.08
C LEU A 32 8.64 -11.54 -23.74
N VAL A 33 7.81 -11.70 -22.70
CA VAL A 33 8.23 -12.17 -21.38
C VAL A 33 7.95 -13.67 -21.26
N GLN A 34 8.98 -14.49 -21.45
CA GLN A 34 8.90 -15.93 -21.22
C GLN A 34 9.48 -16.29 -19.84
N GLY A 35 8.62 -16.78 -18.95
CA GLY A 35 8.98 -17.25 -17.61
C GLY A 35 8.13 -16.64 -16.49
N ARG A 36 8.01 -17.36 -15.36
CA ARG A 36 7.41 -16.83 -14.13
C ARG A 36 8.52 -16.26 -13.25
N THR A 37 8.41 -14.98 -12.88
CA THR A 37 9.38 -14.28 -12.01
C THR A 37 8.96 -14.26 -10.53
N LEU A 38 7.77 -14.73 -10.21
CA LEU A 38 7.21 -14.76 -8.85
C LEU A 38 6.42 -16.06 -8.62
N GLY A 39 6.44 -16.55 -7.38
CA GLY A 39 5.81 -17.80 -6.96
C GLY A 39 6.81 -18.95 -6.75
N PRO A 40 6.36 -20.09 -6.19
CA PRO A 40 7.22 -21.22 -5.82
C PRO A 40 7.92 -21.91 -7.00
N ASP A 41 7.44 -21.68 -8.23
CA ASP A 41 8.02 -22.24 -9.47
C ASP A 41 9.06 -21.31 -10.14
N CYS A 42 9.46 -20.21 -9.48
CA CYS A 42 10.43 -19.27 -10.06
C CYS A 42 11.83 -19.91 -10.14
N ALA A 43 12.46 -19.86 -11.32
CA ALA A 43 13.83 -20.32 -11.48
C ALA A 43 14.80 -19.44 -10.66
N PRO A 44 15.80 -19.99 -9.95
CA PRO A 44 16.72 -19.20 -9.15
C PRO A 44 17.61 -18.31 -10.04
N PHE A 45 17.48 -16.99 -9.90
CA PHE A 45 18.46 -16.06 -10.47
C PHE A 45 19.74 -16.10 -9.63
N ALA A 46 20.86 -16.47 -10.26
CA ALA A 46 22.15 -16.57 -9.60
C ALA A 46 22.74 -15.18 -9.31
N TYR A 47 22.49 -14.66 -8.11
CA TYR A 47 23.33 -13.61 -7.52
C TYR A 47 24.49 -14.24 -6.76
N SER A 48 25.70 -13.71 -7.01
CA SER A 48 26.91 -14.13 -6.30
C SER A 48 26.83 -13.70 -4.83
N THR A 49 26.67 -14.69 -3.95
CA THR A 49 26.78 -14.50 -2.50
C THR A 49 28.24 -14.40 -2.07
N THR A 50 28.59 -13.27 -1.50
CA THR A 50 29.69 -13.15 -0.54
C THR A 50 29.14 -12.54 0.74
N ASP A 51 29.79 -12.85 1.85
CA ASP A 51 29.52 -12.39 3.21
C ASP A 51 28.22 -12.92 3.85
N ALA A 52 28.38 -14.10 4.46
CA ALA A 52 27.47 -14.60 5.51
C ALA A 52 27.91 -14.04 6.86
N ASP A 53 26.96 -13.54 7.65
CA ASP A 53 27.10 -13.38 9.10
C ASP A 53 25.81 -13.86 9.76
N SER A 54 25.93 -14.94 10.52
CA SER A 54 24.88 -15.50 11.37
C SER A 54 25.03 -14.97 12.79
N GLU A 55 23.97 -14.47 13.42
CA GLU A 55 23.95 -14.28 14.88
C GLU A 55 22.59 -14.65 15.49
N ASN A 56 22.64 -15.40 16.59
CA ASN A 56 21.50 -16.01 17.26
C ASN A 56 20.71 -15.02 18.12
N ASP A 57 19.41 -15.28 18.25
CA ASP A 57 18.54 -14.71 19.29
C ASP A 57 18.57 -15.62 20.54
N PRO A 58 18.89 -15.06 21.72
CA PRO A 58 18.06 -15.40 22.87
C PRO A 58 17.87 -14.22 23.84
N ASN A 59 16.63 -13.98 24.26
CA ASN A 59 16.36 -13.59 25.66
C ASN A 59 14.92 -13.89 26.12
N LEU A 60 14.83 -14.81 27.08
CA LEU A 60 13.67 -15.04 27.96
C LEU A 60 14.13 -14.83 29.41
N SER A 61 13.17 -14.65 30.32
CA SER A 61 13.34 -14.53 31.80
C SER A 61 13.88 -13.19 32.31
N ASN A 62 13.58 -12.72 33.54
CA ASN A 62 12.40 -12.92 34.42
C ASN A 62 12.38 -11.77 35.46
N VAL A 63 11.25 -11.54 36.12
CA VAL A 63 11.07 -10.49 37.15
C VAL A 63 11.31 -11.03 38.55
N SER A 64 12.03 -10.28 39.38
CA SER A 64 11.97 -10.39 40.85
C SER A 64 12.46 -9.11 41.52
N SER A 65 11.78 -8.73 42.60
CA SER A 65 11.99 -7.48 43.33
C SER A 65 11.64 -7.68 44.81
N SER A 66 12.55 -7.31 45.71
CA SER A 66 12.29 -7.33 47.15
C SER A 66 13.27 -6.46 47.94
N GLU A 67 12.75 -5.43 48.61
CA GLU A 67 13.35 -4.74 49.75
C GLU A 67 12.21 -4.33 50.71
N PRO A 68 12.49 -4.28 52.02
CA PRO A 68 11.89 -3.24 52.85
C PRO A 68 12.87 -2.59 53.85
N ASP A 69 12.75 -1.27 53.99
CA ASP A 69 13.48 -0.41 54.94
C ASP A 69 13.00 -0.55 56.40
N SER A 70 13.85 -0.16 57.36
CA SER A 70 13.43 0.10 58.75
C SER A 70 14.34 1.08 59.53
N GLU A 71 13.73 2.09 60.15
CA GLU A 71 14.27 3.00 61.20
C GLU A 71 13.54 2.72 62.53
N PRO A 72 14.13 2.94 63.75
CA PRO A 72 14.16 4.28 64.42
C PRO A 72 15.31 4.43 65.48
N PRO A 73 15.23 5.28 66.54
CA PRO A 73 15.15 6.75 66.66
C PRO A 73 16.32 7.38 67.52
N PRO A 74 16.42 8.73 67.71
CA PRO A 74 17.59 9.38 68.33
C PRO A 74 17.54 9.62 69.87
N GLU A 75 18.74 9.78 70.46
CA GLU A 75 18.97 10.00 71.91
C GLU A 75 18.70 11.43 72.40
N ARG A 76 18.42 11.58 73.72
CA ARG A 76 18.28 12.88 74.41
C ARG A 76 19.46 13.18 75.33
N TYR A 77 20.04 14.36 75.16
CA TYR A 77 21.09 14.92 76.01
C TYR A 77 20.51 15.66 77.24
N VAL A 78 21.18 15.55 78.40
CA VAL A 78 20.83 16.29 79.64
C VAL A 78 22.11 16.81 80.32
N PRO A 79 22.24 18.11 80.64
CA PRO A 79 23.43 18.65 81.28
C PRO A 79 23.37 18.57 82.81
N ASN A 80 24.49 18.18 83.44
CA ASN A 80 24.66 18.14 84.89
C ASN A 80 24.96 19.53 85.48
N LEU A 81 24.32 19.89 86.58
CA LEU A 81 24.68 21.07 87.39
C LEU A 81 25.10 20.62 88.81
N LYS A 82 26.41 20.70 89.11
CA LYS A 82 26.94 20.50 90.46
C LYS A 82 26.88 21.82 91.24
N VAL A 83 26.27 21.79 92.43
CA VAL A 83 26.38 22.88 93.41
C VAL A 83 27.04 22.33 94.67
N THR A 84 28.19 22.89 95.02
CA THR A 84 28.96 22.53 96.23
C THR A 84 28.59 23.50 97.35
N ILE A 85 27.95 23.03 98.41
CA ILE A 85 27.65 23.85 99.59
C ILE A 85 28.79 23.69 100.60
N GLY A 86 29.49 24.80 100.86
CA GLY A 86 30.52 24.89 101.89
C GLY A 86 29.94 24.81 103.30
N ARG A 87 30.64 24.12 104.20
CA ARG A 87 30.27 23.88 105.59
C ARG A 87 30.96 24.92 106.48
N SER A 88 30.22 25.80 107.13
CA SER A 88 30.77 26.78 108.09
C SER A 88 30.13 26.65 109.48
N GLN A 89 30.99 26.69 110.49
CA GLN A 89 30.80 26.24 111.86
C GLN A 89 29.72 26.95 112.68
N GLU A 90 29.15 26.13 113.58
CA GLU A 90 28.74 26.41 114.96
C GLU A 90 28.93 27.84 115.52
N ALA A 91 27.85 28.40 116.05
CA ALA A 91 27.89 29.33 117.17
C ALA A 91 26.69 29.06 118.09
N GLY A 92 26.95 28.50 119.27
CA GLY A 92 25.90 28.16 120.24
C GLY A 92 25.24 29.40 120.85
N ARG A 93 24.00 29.70 120.44
CA ARG A 93 23.10 30.59 121.19
C ARG A 93 22.13 29.73 122.00
N LYS A 94 22.05 30.02 123.31
CA LYS A 94 20.99 29.50 124.17
C LYS A 94 19.67 30.08 123.67
N VAL A 95 18.73 29.22 123.29
CA VAL A 95 17.38 29.62 122.85
C VAL A 95 16.47 29.60 124.07
N ASP A 96 15.73 30.68 124.29
CA ASP A 96 14.76 30.77 125.37
C ASP A 96 13.49 29.99 125.01
N ILE A 97 12.94 29.24 125.98
CA ILE A 97 11.84 28.30 125.75
C ILE A 97 10.55 29.04 125.39
N GLY A 98 10.43 30.32 125.80
CA GLY A 98 9.31 31.20 125.40
C GLY A 98 9.29 31.58 123.92
N GLU A 99 10.45 31.77 123.27
CA GLU A 99 10.52 32.17 121.86
C GLU A 99 10.10 31.01 120.93
N LEU A 100 10.34 29.77 121.33
CA LEU A 100 10.05 28.59 120.53
C LEU A 100 8.54 28.42 120.26
N GLY A 101 7.69 28.75 121.24
CA GLY A 101 6.24 28.73 121.09
C GLY A 101 5.74 29.77 120.07
N ALA A 102 6.22 31.01 120.18
CA ALA A 102 5.88 32.08 119.23
C ALA A 102 6.35 31.76 117.80
N LEU A 103 7.56 31.19 117.65
CA LEU A 103 8.10 30.80 116.35
C LEU A 103 7.31 29.64 115.70
N VAL A 104 6.82 28.69 116.51
CA VAL A 104 5.96 27.60 116.03
C VAL A 104 4.58 28.12 115.62
N SER A 105 3.94 28.98 116.42
CA SER A 105 2.66 29.62 116.06
C SER A 105 2.79 30.48 114.79
N PHE A 106 3.88 31.25 114.65
CA PHE A 106 4.15 32.03 113.45
C PHE A 106 4.34 31.15 112.20
N ARG A 107 5.14 30.07 112.30
CA ARG A 107 5.29 29.09 111.21
C ARG A 107 3.98 28.39 110.83
N MET A 108 3.13 28.07 111.80
CA MET A 108 1.81 27.48 111.54
C MET A 108 0.91 28.46 110.77
N PHE A 109 0.91 29.74 111.17
CA PHE A 109 0.18 30.81 110.48
C PHE A 109 0.72 31.07 109.05
N GLU A 110 2.04 31.10 108.86
CA GLU A 110 2.65 31.18 107.53
C GLU A 110 2.29 29.97 106.66
N GLN A 111 2.29 28.76 107.23
CA GLN A 111 1.91 27.54 106.52
C GLN A 111 0.43 27.53 106.16
N GLU A 112 -0.45 28.10 107.00
CA GLU A 112 -1.88 28.26 106.73
C GLU A 112 -2.12 29.27 105.60
N ARG A 113 -1.47 30.44 105.65
CA ARG A 113 -1.53 31.44 104.57
C ARG A 113 -0.98 30.90 103.23
N GLU A 114 0.05 30.07 103.27
CA GLU A 114 0.59 29.40 102.09
C GLU A 114 -0.33 28.27 101.58
N ARG A 115 -1.07 27.57 102.46
CA ARG A 115 -2.14 26.64 102.05
C ARG A 115 -3.28 27.37 101.35
N GLU A 116 -3.72 28.51 101.88
CA GLU A 116 -4.76 29.35 101.25
C GLU A 116 -4.30 29.86 99.88
N ARG A 117 -3.08 30.40 99.80
CA ARG A 117 -2.48 30.84 98.52
C ARG A 117 -2.43 29.70 97.49
N ARG A 118 -2.09 28.47 97.92
CA ARG A 118 -2.08 27.29 97.03
C ARG A 118 -3.48 26.87 96.58
N LYS A 119 -4.50 26.94 97.46
CA LYS A 119 -5.89 26.69 97.08
C LYS A 119 -6.37 27.69 96.04
N GLU A 120 -6.07 28.97 96.23
CA GLU A 120 -6.47 30.03 95.28
C GLU A 120 -5.75 29.90 93.93
N VAL A 121 -4.44 29.62 93.93
CA VAL A 121 -3.70 29.32 92.69
C VAL A 121 -4.26 28.08 91.98
N ALA A 122 -4.62 27.02 92.73
CA ALA A 122 -5.24 25.83 92.15
C ALA A 122 -6.61 26.15 91.51
N ARG A 123 -7.46 26.94 92.20
CA ARG A 123 -8.76 27.40 91.68
C ARG A 123 -8.62 28.20 90.39
N VAL A 124 -7.70 29.16 90.35
CA VAL A 124 -7.42 29.98 89.15
C VAL A 124 -6.88 29.13 88.00
N LEU A 125 -6.04 28.13 88.29
CA LEU A 125 -5.54 27.20 87.27
C LEU A 125 -6.66 26.28 86.73
N GLU A 126 -7.56 25.81 87.58
CA GLU A 126 -8.71 24.99 87.19
C GLU A 126 -9.72 25.79 86.34
N GLU A 127 -10.09 27.00 86.76
CA GLU A 127 -10.92 27.92 85.98
C GLU A 127 -10.29 28.22 84.61
N ARG A 128 -8.97 28.44 84.55
CA ARG A 128 -8.24 28.63 83.30
C ARG A 128 -8.23 27.36 82.45
N GLN A 129 -8.12 26.18 83.05
CA GLN A 129 -8.12 24.91 82.32
C GLN A 129 -9.49 24.59 81.71
N VAL A 130 -10.59 24.90 82.41
CA VAL A 130 -11.95 24.80 81.87
C VAL A 130 -12.12 25.72 80.65
N ARG A 131 -11.76 27.01 80.77
CA ARG A 131 -11.85 27.96 79.64
C ARG A 131 -11.02 27.55 78.43
N VAL A 132 -9.85 26.94 78.64
CA VAL A 132 -9.03 26.40 77.53
C VAL A 132 -9.74 25.23 76.85
N ARG A 133 -10.26 24.25 77.62
CA ARG A 133 -11.03 23.11 77.05
C ARG A 133 -12.27 23.57 76.27
N GLU A 134 -13.00 24.56 76.77
CA GLU A 134 -14.17 25.12 76.07
C GLU A 134 -13.77 25.84 74.77
N ALA A 135 -12.70 26.63 74.80
CA ALA A 135 -12.17 27.30 73.61
C ALA A 135 -11.66 26.30 72.55
N ASP A 136 -11.00 25.21 72.97
CA ASP A 136 -10.51 24.16 72.09
C ASP A 136 -11.68 23.35 71.48
N ARG A 137 -12.70 23.01 72.28
CA ARG A 137 -13.93 22.39 71.77
C ARG A 137 -14.62 23.26 70.71
N LEU A 138 -14.76 24.56 70.95
CA LEU A 138 -15.38 25.48 69.98
C LEU A 138 -14.57 25.56 68.67
N ARG A 139 -13.24 25.53 68.75
CA ARG A 139 -12.35 25.47 67.57
C ARG A 139 -12.53 24.17 66.80
N GLU A 140 -12.65 23.03 67.48
CA GLU A 140 -12.90 21.73 66.83
C GLU A 140 -14.26 21.69 66.13
N GLU A 141 -15.31 22.21 66.76
CA GLU A 141 -16.66 22.30 66.17
C GLU A 141 -16.66 23.20 64.92
N GLN A 142 -16.06 24.40 64.98
CA GLN A 142 -15.89 25.29 63.83
C GLN A 142 -15.03 24.69 62.71
N HIS A 143 -13.97 23.94 63.07
CA HIS A 143 -13.13 23.26 62.09
C HIS A 143 -13.88 22.14 61.38
N ARG A 144 -14.69 21.37 62.13
CA ARG A 144 -15.53 20.30 61.58
C ARG A 144 -16.60 20.83 60.62
N GLU A 145 -17.30 21.90 60.98
CA GLU A 145 -18.25 22.57 60.07
C GLU A 145 -17.57 23.07 58.79
N ARG A 146 -16.38 23.68 58.90
CA ARG A 146 -15.63 24.15 57.74
C ARG A 146 -15.25 22.98 56.83
N LEU A 147 -14.80 21.86 57.38
CA LEU A 147 -14.48 20.65 56.61
C LEU A 147 -15.71 20.07 55.90
N GLN A 148 -16.87 20.01 56.56
CA GLN A 148 -18.12 19.55 55.95
C GLN A 148 -18.53 20.41 54.76
N ARG A 149 -18.56 21.75 54.92
CA ARG A 149 -18.90 22.68 53.82
C ARG A 149 -17.95 22.55 52.62
N VAL A 150 -16.65 22.34 52.87
CA VAL A 150 -15.65 22.12 51.80
C VAL A 150 -15.87 20.77 51.10
N ALA A 151 -16.26 19.72 51.83
CA ALA A 151 -16.58 18.42 51.26
C ALA A 151 -17.83 18.48 50.37
N GLU A 152 -18.92 19.10 50.86
CA GLU A 152 -20.17 19.31 50.11
C GLU A 152 -19.94 20.14 48.84
N GLU A 153 -19.17 21.23 48.94
CA GLU A 153 -18.86 22.05 47.76
C GLU A 153 -18.00 21.29 46.74
N LYS A 154 -17.03 20.49 47.20
CA LYS A 154 -16.22 19.63 46.33
C LYS A 154 -17.08 18.59 45.63
N GLU A 155 -18.04 17.98 46.32
CA GLU A 155 -18.96 17.00 45.73
C GLU A 155 -19.90 17.65 44.70
N ARG A 156 -20.47 18.82 45.02
CA ARG A 156 -21.31 19.57 44.06
C ARG A 156 -20.52 19.92 42.79
N ARG A 157 -19.31 20.45 42.93
CA ARG A 157 -18.41 20.76 41.80
C ARG A 157 -18.06 19.51 40.99
N ALA A 158 -17.85 18.36 41.64
CA ALA A 158 -17.61 17.10 40.94
C ALA A 158 -18.81 16.67 40.09
N ARG A 159 -20.02 16.70 40.65
CA ARG A 159 -21.28 16.41 39.92
C ARG A 159 -21.52 17.38 38.76
N GLU A 160 -21.26 18.67 38.95
CA GLU A 160 -21.36 19.70 37.90
C GLU A 160 -20.37 19.43 36.74
N VAL A 161 -19.16 18.95 37.03
CA VAL A 161 -18.16 18.58 36.01
C VAL A 161 -18.53 17.28 35.28
N GLU A 162 -19.04 16.29 36.01
CA GLU A 162 -19.50 15.02 35.44
C GLU A 162 -20.65 15.22 34.43
N VAL A 163 -21.66 16.03 34.77
CA VAL A 163 -22.77 16.36 33.85
C VAL A 163 -22.25 17.05 32.58
N LYS A 164 -21.37 18.05 32.72
CA LYS A 164 -20.77 18.74 31.56
C LYS A 164 -19.93 17.82 30.68
N LEU A 165 -19.22 16.86 31.28
CA LEU A 165 -18.45 15.86 30.52
C LEU A 165 -19.39 14.93 29.73
N LEU A 166 -20.48 14.47 30.34
CA LEU A 166 -21.49 13.64 29.66
C LEU A 166 -22.21 14.40 28.53
N GLU A 167 -22.49 15.69 28.70
CA GLU A 167 -23.05 16.54 27.64
C GLU A 167 -22.07 16.72 26.48
N ALA A 168 -20.79 17.01 26.76
CA ALA A 168 -19.75 17.14 25.76
C ALA A 168 -19.54 15.83 24.97
N ILE A 169 -19.57 14.66 25.63
CA ILE A 169 -19.51 13.35 24.95
C ILE A 169 -20.72 13.18 24.01
N ARG A 170 -21.94 13.49 24.46
CA ARG A 170 -23.16 13.39 23.63
C ARG A 170 -23.17 14.37 22.45
N GLU A 171 -22.50 15.52 22.55
CA GLU A 171 -22.31 16.44 21.43
C GLU A 171 -21.27 15.91 20.45
N GLN A 172 -20.15 15.37 20.95
CA GLN A 172 -19.12 14.74 20.13
C GLN A 172 -19.66 13.52 19.37
N GLU A 173 -20.46 12.67 20.01
CA GLU A 173 -21.13 11.52 19.36
C GLU A 173 -22.11 11.94 18.26
N ARG A 174 -22.86 13.05 18.47
CA ARG A 174 -23.76 13.59 17.44
C ARG A 174 -22.98 14.15 16.26
N ALA A 175 -21.93 14.94 16.52
CA ALA A 175 -21.06 15.48 15.47
C ALA A 175 -20.33 14.36 14.70
N ALA A 176 -19.92 13.28 15.37
CA ALA A 176 -19.33 12.12 14.73
C ALA A 176 -20.32 11.41 13.80
N LYS A 177 -21.56 11.16 14.25
CA LYS A 177 -22.62 10.57 13.41
C LYS A 177 -22.99 11.44 12.21
N GLU A 178 -23.16 12.74 12.39
CA GLU A 178 -23.41 13.66 11.26
C GLU A 178 -22.26 13.67 10.25
N PHE A 179 -21.01 13.51 10.70
CA PHE A 179 -19.84 13.39 9.84
C PHE A 179 -19.82 12.06 9.09
N GLU A 180 -20.07 10.93 9.78
CA GLU A 180 -20.18 9.60 9.17
C GLU A 180 -21.32 9.52 8.14
N GLU A 181 -22.49 10.08 8.44
CA GLU A 181 -23.63 10.13 7.52
C GLU A 181 -23.32 10.96 6.26
N ARG A 182 -22.66 12.12 6.39
CA ARG A 182 -22.23 12.93 5.25
C ARG A 182 -21.19 12.21 4.39
N ASN A 183 -20.16 11.64 5.02
CA ASN A 183 -19.11 10.90 4.35
C ASN A 183 -19.66 9.66 3.62
N ASN A 184 -20.60 8.92 4.23
CA ASN A 184 -21.27 7.80 3.57
C ASN A 184 -22.14 8.26 2.40
N ALA A 185 -22.89 9.35 2.54
CA ALA A 185 -23.71 9.89 1.45
C ALA A 185 -22.86 10.35 0.24
N GLU A 186 -21.67 10.92 0.50
CA GLU A 186 -20.69 11.31 -0.52
C GLU A 186 -20.09 10.08 -1.22
N ILE A 187 -19.69 9.05 -0.45
CA ILE A 187 -19.23 7.76 -0.99
C ILE A 187 -20.32 7.09 -1.84
N GLU A 188 -21.59 7.11 -1.41
CA GLU A 188 -22.69 6.57 -2.24
C GLU A 188 -22.97 7.41 -3.49
N ALA A 189 -22.78 8.73 -3.45
CA ALA A 189 -22.94 9.59 -4.61
C ALA A 189 -21.85 9.31 -5.66
N GLU A 190 -20.60 9.14 -5.22
CA GLU A 190 -19.48 8.84 -6.12
C GLU A 190 -19.55 7.40 -6.66
N ASN A 191 -19.92 6.41 -5.83
CA ASN A 191 -20.20 5.06 -6.30
C ASN A 191 -21.32 5.01 -7.37
N ARG A 192 -22.36 5.87 -7.26
CA ARG A 192 -23.40 6.02 -8.29
C ARG A 192 -22.83 6.60 -9.59
N ARG A 193 -22.02 7.66 -9.53
CA ARG A 193 -21.33 8.24 -10.71
C ARG A 193 -20.41 7.23 -11.39
N LEU A 194 -19.59 6.51 -10.63
CA LEU A 194 -18.71 5.46 -11.15
C LEU A 194 -19.49 4.33 -11.83
N ALA A 195 -20.64 3.93 -11.27
CA ALA A 195 -21.53 2.95 -11.88
C ALA A 195 -22.12 3.46 -13.22
N GLU A 196 -22.59 4.71 -13.27
CA GLU A 196 -23.11 5.33 -14.50
C GLU A 196 -22.04 5.44 -15.59
N VAL A 197 -20.83 5.88 -15.25
CA VAL A 197 -19.68 5.98 -16.17
C VAL A 197 -19.28 4.60 -16.69
N SER A 198 -19.22 3.60 -15.82
CA SER A 198 -18.96 2.20 -16.18
C SER A 198 -20.02 1.65 -17.13
N GLU A 199 -21.30 1.92 -16.90
CA GLU A 199 -22.37 1.49 -17.81
C GLU A 199 -22.28 2.17 -19.18
N GLN A 200 -21.96 3.47 -19.22
CA GLN A 200 -21.75 4.20 -20.49
C GLN A 200 -20.56 3.65 -21.28
N LEU A 201 -19.44 3.34 -20.61
CA LEU A 201 -18.28 2.69 -21.22
C LEU A 201 -18.66 1.32 -21.80
N ARG A 202 -19.39 0.50 -21.03
CA ARG A 202 -19.88 -0.82 -21.45
C ARG A 202 -20.77 -0.73 -22.69
N ARG A 203 -21.72 0.22 -22.72
CA ARG A 203 -22.62 0.45 -23.88
C ARG A 203 -21.83 0.87 -25.13
N LYS A 204 -20.81 1.72 -24.99
CA LYS A 204 -19.93 2.12 -26.12
C LYS A 204 -19.05 0.98 -26.62
N ASP A 205 -18.51 0.15 -25.72
CA ASP A 205 -17.74 -1.04 -26.10
C ASP A 205 -18.61 -2.07 -26.84
N GLU A 206 -19.86 -2.28 -26.41
CA GLU A 206 -20.83 -3.12 -27.14
C GLU A 206 -21.17 -2.55 -28.53
N GLU A 207 -21.36 -1.24 -28.67
CA GLU A 207 -21.60 -0.60 -29.97
C GLU A 207 -20.39 -0.73 -30.89
N MET A 208 -19.17 -0.51 -30.38
CA MET A 208 -17.92 -0.65 -31.13
C MET A 208 -17.68 -2.09 -31.57
N LYS A 209 -17.88 -3.07 -30.68
CA LYS A 209 -17.82 -4.51 -31.03
C LYS A 209 -18.84 -4.89 -32.09
N ARG A 210 -20.07 -4.36 -32.01
CA ARG A 210 -21.11 -4.59 -33.02
C ARG A 210 -20.72 -4.01 -34.39
N LYS A 211 -20.20 -2.78 -34.44
CA LYS A 211 -19.69 -2.18 -35.69
C LYS A 211 -18.51 -2.98 -36.26
N GLN A 212 -17.56 -3.38 -35.41
CA GLN A 212 -16.40 -4.18 -35.83
C GLN A 212 -16.81 -5.54 -36.40
N ALA A 213 -17.80 -6.22 -35.78
CA ALA A 213 -18.34 -7.47 -36.30
C ALA A 213 -19.00 -7.31 -37.69
N MET A 214 -19.70 -6.19 -37.93
CA MET A 214 -20.27 -5.88 -39.24
C MET A 214 -19.19 -5.63 -40.31
N PHE A 215 -18.11 -4.91 -39.98
CA PHE A 215 -16.96 -4.75 -40.88
C PHE A 215 -16.30 -6.10 -41.22
N GLU A 216 -16.13 -6.99 -40.25
CA GLU A 216 -15.53 -8.32 -40.48
C GLU A 216 -16.44 -9.24 -41.29
N ALA A 217 -17.77 -9.12 -41.14
CA ALA A 217 -18.73 -9.79 -42.01
C ALA A 217 -18.59 -9.32 -43.47
N ILE A 218 -18.54 -8.00 -43.73
CA ILE A 218 -18.29 -7.45 -45.08
C ILE A 218 -16.96 -7.98 -45.66
N ARG A 219 -15.88 -7.96 -44.87
CA ARG A 219 -14.57 -8.51 -45.29
C ARG A 219 -14.65 -10.00 -45.64
N THR A 220 -15.38 -10.78 -44.85
CA THR A 220 -15.60 -12.21 -45.09
C THR A 220 -16.38 -12.44 -46.39
N HIS A 221 -17.47 -11.69 -46.61
CA HIS A 221 -18.25 -11.75 -47.85
C HIS A 221 -17.42 -11.30 -49.06
N GLN A 222 -16.60 -10.26 -48.95
CA GLN A 222 -15.67 -9.83 -50.01
C GLN A 222 -14.67 -10.94 -50.37
N GLY A 223 -14.10 -11.62 -49.37
CA GLY A 223 -13.20 -12.75 -49.58
C GLY A 223 -13.88 -13.93 -50.28
N ASN A 224 -15.10 -14.26 -49.89
CA ASN A 224 -15.88 -15.33 -50.53
C ASN A 224 -16.35 -14.96 -51.94
N PHE A 225 -16.79 -13.73 -52.16
CA PHE A 225 -17.17 -13.22 -53.48
C PHE A 225 -16.00 -13.28 -54.48
N ARG A 226 -14.79 -12.89 -54.05
CA ARG A 226 -13.57 -13.04 -54.86
C ARG A 226 -13.31 -14.50 -55.22
N LYS A 227 -13.37 -15.44 -54.26
CA LYS A 227 -13.21 -16.88 -54.54
C LYS A 227 -14.22 -17.38 -55.57
N MET A 228 -15.48 -16.97 -55.48
CA MET A 228 -16.51 -17.37 -56.45
C MET A 228 -16.25 -16.78 -57.85
N THR A 229 -15.74 -15.55 -57.93
CA THR A 229 -15.32 -14.90 -59.19
C THR A 229 -14.08 -15.60 -59.80
N ASP A 230 -13.13 -16.03 -58.97
CA ASP A 230 -11.97 -16.81 -59.40
C ASP A 230 -12.38 -18.20 -59.92
N VAL A 231 -13.34 -18.87 -59.26
CA VAL A 231 -13.90 -20.16 -59.70
C VAL A 231 -14.56 -20.01 -61.07
N PHE A 232 -15.41 -18.99 -61.25
CA PHE A 232 -16.03 -18.67 -62.55
C PHE A 232 -14.96 -18.50 -63.65
N THR A 233 -13.95 -17.67 -63.36
CA THR A 233 -12.89 -17.30 -64.31
C THR A 233 -12.05 -18.52 -64.70
N LYS A 234 -11.60 -19.32 -63.73
CA LYS A 234 -10.84 -20.56 -63.96
C LYS A 234 -11.66 -21.59 -64.73
N THR A 235 -12.95 -21.73 -64.42
CA THR A 235 -13.86 -22.66 -65.09
C THR A 235 -14.02 -22.31 -66.57
N LEU A 236 -14.15 -21.02 -66.91
CA LEU A 236 -14.19 -20.56 -68.30
C LEU A 236 -12.84 -20.67 -69.02
N GLN A 237 -11.71 -20.43 -68.34
CA GLN A 237 -10.36 -20.59 -68.90
C GLN A 237 -10.06 -22.06 -69.24
N ALA A 238 -10.38 -22.99 -68.34
CA ALA A 238 -10.17 -24.43 -68.54
C ALA A 238 -11.08 -25.05 -69.63
N LYS A 239 -12.08 -24.30 -70.10
CA LYS A 239 -13.08 -24.73 -71.10
C LYS A 239 -13.25 -23.69 -72.21
N ALA A 240 -12.12 -23.12 -72.65
CA ALA A 240 -12.05 -22.04 -73.64
C ALA A 240 -12.80 -22.36 -74.96
N GLU A 241 -12.81 -23.63 -75.38
CA GLU A 241 -13.52 -24.14 -76.56
C GLU A 241 -15.03 -23.85 -76.54
N TYR A 242 -15.63 -23.72 -75.36
CA TYR A 242 -17.07 -23.55 -75.17
C TYR A 242 -17.48 -22.11 -74.79
N LEU A 243 -16.58 -21.13 -74.92
CA LEU A 243 -16.78 -19.74 -74.48
C LEU A 243 -18.01 -19.04 -75.09
N ALA A 244 -18.52 -19.50 -76.24
CA ALA A 244 -19.73 -18.98 -76.87
C ALA A 244 -21.00 -19.26 -76.05
N ASN A 245 -21.04 -20.39 -75.34
CA ASN A 245 -22.24 -20.86 -74.63
C ASN A 245 -22.51 -20.10 -73.32
N PHE A 246 -21.53 -19.34 -72.82
CA PHE A 246 -21.60 -18.61 -71.53
C PHE A 246 -21.84 -17.10 -71.69
N GLY A 247 -22.38 -16.66 -72.84
CA GLY A 247 -22.58 -15.24 -73.15
C GLY A 247 -23.52 -14.51 -72.18
N ALA A 248 -24.54 -15.21 -71.65
CA ALA A 248 -25.45 -14.66 -70.65
C ALA A 248 -24.78 -14.57 -69.27
N GLN A 249 -24.20 -15.67 -68.79
CA GLN A 249 -23.54 -15.76 -67.48
C GLN A 249 -22.40 -14.73 -67.34
N LYS A 250 -21.61 -14.50 -68.40
CA LYS A 250 -20.59 -13.42 -68.43
C LYS A 250 -21.18 -12.04 -68.14
N LYS A 251 -22.35 -11.70 -68.69
CA LYS A 251 -23.03 -10.43 -68.43
C LYS A 251 -23.60 -10.36 -67.00
N SER A 252 -24.14 -11.47 -66.51
CA SER A 252 -24.62 -11.58 -65.13
C SER A 252 -23.47 -11.34 -64.13
N VAL A 253 -22.33 -12.04 -64.27
CA VAL A 253 -21.15 -11.81 -63.41
C VAL A 253 -20.66 -10.37 -63.48
N GLN A 254 -20.53 -9.78 -64.67
CA GLN A 254 -20.13 -8.37 -64.80
C GLN A 254 -21.09 -7.40 -64.09
N THR A 255 -22.38 -7.74 -63.99
CA THR A 255 -23.38 -6.93 -63.30
C THR A 255 -23.25 -7.06 -61.78
N VAL A 256 -23.16 -8.29 -61.28
CA VAL A 256 -23.03 -8.57 -59.84
C VAL A 256 -21.69 -8.05 -59.30
N VAL A 257 -20.58 -8.21 -60.05
CA VAL A 257 -19.26 -7.66 -59.67
C VAL A 257 -19.31 -6.14 -59.52
N LYS A 258 -19.88 -5.42 -60.49
CA LYS A 258 -20.04 -3.95 -60.39
C LYS A 258 -20.90 -3.52 -59.20
N ALA A 259 -21.98 -4.26 -58.92
CA ALA A 259 -22.84 -3.98 -57.78
C ALA A 259 -22.10 -4.21 -56.44
N PHE A 260 -21.28 -5.26 -56.35
CA PHE A 260 -20.43 -5.53 -55.18
C PHE A 260 -19.35 -4.45 -54.99
N GLU A 261 -18.72 -4.01 -56.08
CA GLU A 261 -17.72 -2.92 -56.06
C GLU A 261 -18.35 -1.59 -55.60
N GLN A 262 -19.56 -1.27 -56.06
CA GLN A 262 -20.32 -0.10 -55.60
C GLN A 262 -20.66 -0.16 -54.11
N LEU A 263 -21.05 -1.34 -53.60
CA LEU A 263 -21.29 -1.56 -52.18
C LEU A 263 -20.03 -1.30 -51.34
N LEU A 264 -18.89 -1.89 -51.73
CA LEU A 264 -17.61 -1.67 -51.07
C LEU A 264 -17.15 -0.21 -51.14
N HIS A 265 -17.38 0.47 -52.27
CA HIS A 265 -17.06 1.89 -52.40
C HIS A 265 -17.92 2.75 -51.45
N GLY A 266 -19.22 2.45 -51.35
CA GLY A 266 -20.14 3.10 -50.40
C GLY A 266 -19.66 2.97 -48.95
N VAL A 267 -19.37 1.76 -48.50
CA VAL A 267 -18.84 1.47 -47.15
C VAL A 267 -17.52 2.18 -46.87
N ASN A 268 -16.60 2.23 -47.83
CA ASN A 268 -15.32 2.92 -47.67
C ASN A 268 -15.45 4.45 -47.67
N ALA A 269 -16.44 5.00 -48.38
CA ALA A 269 -16.72 6.42 -48.44
C ALA A 269 -17.47 6.93 -47.19
N SER A 270 -18.46 6.18 -46.70
CA SER A 270 -19.18 6.49 -45.46
C SER A 270 -18.32 6.27 -44.21
N ARG A 271 -17.36 5.33 -44.28
CA ARG A 271 -16.65 4.75 -43.11
C ARG A 271 -17.58 4.13 -42.08
N GLU A 272 -18.79 3.76 -42.49
CA GLU A 272 -19.79 3.09 -41.67
C GLU A 272 -20.38 1.90 -42.43
N VAL A 273 -20.62 0.79 -41.72
CA VAL A 273 -21.34 -0.37 -42.23
C VAL A 273 -22.69 -0.46 -41.55
N THR A 274 -23.75 -0.51 -42.34
CA THR A 274 -25.10 -0.79 -41.87
C THR A 274 -25.43 -2.27 -42.01
N GLN A 275 -26.44 -2.72 -41.26
CA GLN A 275 -26.99 -4.08 -41.40
C GLN A 275 -27.43 -4.37 -42.86
N GLN A 276 -27.97 -3.36 -43.56
CA GLN A 276 -28.37 -3.47 -44.97
C GLN A 276 -27.21 -3.66 -45.94
N ASP A 277 -25.99 -3.20 -45.59
CA ASP A 277 -24.81 -3.43 -46.41
C ASP A 277 -24.35 -4.88 -46.29
N VAL A 278 -24.43 -5.46 -45.08
CA VAL A 278 -24.14 -6.88 -44.83
C VAL A 278 -25.12 -7.77 -45.58
N GLU A 279 -26.41 -7.47 -45.51
CA GLU A 279 -27.46 -8.21 -46.23
C GLU A 279 -27.29 -8.13 -47.76
N ARG A 280 -26.93 -6.96 -48.30
CA ARG A 280 -26.58 -6.81 -49.73
C ARG A 280 -25.34 -7.62 -50.12
N ALA A 281 -24.30 -7.65 -49.28
CA ALA A 281 -23.11 -8.46 -49.52
C ALA A 281 -23.40 -9.98 -49.54
N VAL A 282 -24.25 -10.46 -48.63
CA VAL A 282 -24.77 -11.84 -48.63
C VAL A 282 -25.50 -12.15 -49.93
N GLU A 283 -26.41 -11.26 -50.35
CA GLU A 283 -27.24 -11.47 -51.54
C GLU A 283 -26.40 -11.54 -52.83
N TYR A 284 -25.42 -10.65 -53.00
CA TYR A 284 -24.50 -10.73 -54.14
C TYR A 284 -23.63 -12.00 -54.14
N CYS A 285 -23.28 -12.54 -52.96
CA CYS A 285 -22.58 -13.82 -52.87
C CYS A 285 -23.47 -14.98 -53.35
N LYS A 286 -24.76 -15.01 -52.98
CA LYS A 286 -25.72 -16.00 -53.47
C LYS A 286 -25.92 -15.91 -54.98
N GLN A 287 -26.04 -14.70 -55.53
CA GLN A 287 -26.18 -14.50 -56.97
C GLN A 287 -24.95 -15.01 -57.74
N MET A 288 -23.75 -14.77 -57.21
CA MET A 288 -22.51 -15.30 -57.81
C MET A 288 -22.41 -16.83 -57.71
N GLU A 289 -22.86 -17.42 -56.60
CA GLU A 289 -22.93 -18.86 -56.40
C GLU A 289 -23.94 -19.53 -57.35
N GLN A 290 -25.13 -18.94 -57.54
CA GLN A 290 -26.11 -19.39 -58.52
C GLN A 290 -25.52 -19.37 -59.94
N ILE A 291 -24.83 -18.30 -60.34
CA ILE A 291 -24.22 -18.23 -61.69
C ILE A 291 -23.14 -19.31 -61.86
N ASN A 292 -22.37 -19.63 -60.81
CA ASN A 292 -21.41 -20.74 -60.85
C ASN A 292 -22.11 -22.10 -60.99
N ALA A 293 -23.25 -22.32 -60.32
CA ALA A 293 -24.04 -23.54 -60.48
C ALA A 293 -24.60 -23.67 -61.92
N GLU A 294 -25.15 -22.59 -62.49
CA GLU A 294 -25.62 -22.56 -63.89
C GLU A 294 -24.49 -22.87 -64.89
N VAL A 295 -23.29 -22.33 -64.69
CA VAL A 295 -22.10 -22.66 -65.51
C VAL A 295 -21.75 -24.15 -65.39
N GLY A 296 -21.80 -24.71 -64.18
CA GLY A 296 -21.59 -26.13 -63.94
C GLY A 296 -22.60 -27.02 -64.67
N GLU A 297 -23.88 -26.68 -64.63
CA GLU A 297 -24.92 -27.39 -65.37
C GLU A 297 -24.71 -27.34 -66.89
N ILE A 298 -24.41 -26.15 -67.44
CA ILE A 298 -24.14 -25.98 -68.87
C ILE A 298 -22.93 -26.82 -69.28
N LEU A 299 -21.85 -26.83 -68.48
CA LEU A 299 -20.68 -27.68 -68.73
C LEU A 299 -20.98 -29.17 -68.67
N ASN A 300 -21.85 -29.61 -67.76
CA ASN A 300 -22.26 -31.02 -67.67
C ASN A 300 -23.08 -31.44 -68.89
N ARG A 301 -24.00 -30.60 -69.37
CA ARG A 301 -24.78 -30.86 -70.60
C ARG A 301 -23.87 -30.97 -71.83
N ILE A 302 -22.93 -30.02 -71.99
CA ILE A 302 -21.93 -30.05 -73.07
C ILE A 302 -21.07 -31.32 -72.99
N GLN A 303 -20.61 -31.72 -71.80
CA GLN A 303 -19.81 -32.93 -71.63
C GLN A 303 -20.61 -34.21 -71.94
N GLN A 304 -21.90 -34.25 -71.59
CA GLN A 304 -22.81 -35.34 -71.98
C GLN A 304 -23.00 -35.41 -73.49
N GLU A 305 -23.25 -34.28 -74.17
CA GLU A 305 -23.37 -34.21 -75.62
C GLU A 305 -22.09 -34.67 -76.34
N VAL A 306 -20.91 -34.25 -75.83
CA VAL A 306 -19.60 -34.69 -76.36
C VAL A 306 -19.37 -36.18 -76.10
N ALA A 307 -19.70 -36.70 -74.91
CA ALA A 307 -19.55 -38.12 -74.60
C ALA A 307 -20.50 -39.00 -75.43
N ASP A 308 -21.76 -38.60 -75.60
CA ASP A 308 -22.73 -39.31 -76.44
C ASP A 308 -22.32 -39.28 -77.92
N ARG A 309 -21.73 -38.17 -78.38
CA ARG A 309 -21.17 -38.05 -79.73
C ARG A 309 -19.95 -38.94 -79.91
N GLN A 310 -19.00 -38.91 -78.99
CA GLN A 310 -17.83 -39.80 -78.99
C GLN A 310 -18.23 -41.27 -78.90
N LYS A 311 -19.28 -41.61 -78.15
CA LYS A 311 -19.80 -42.98 -78.06
C LYS A 311 -20.43 -43.43 -79.38
N LYS A 312 -21.23 -42.58 -80.04
CA LYS A 312 -21.76 -42.87 -81.39
C LYS A 312 -20.64 -42.98 -82.44
N GLU A 313 -19.62 -42.13 -82.35
CA GLU A 313 -18.44 -42.18 -83.22
C GLU A 313 -17.58 -43.42 -82.91
N GLN A 314 -17.49 -43.88 -81.67
CA GLN A 314 -16.86 -45.16 -81.29
C GLN A 314 -17.67 -46.38 -81.75
N GLU A 315 -18.99 -46.39 -81.59
CA GLU A 315 -19.86 -47.47 -82.08
C GLU A 315 -19.78 -47.58 -83.62
N GLN A 316 -19.68 -46.45 -84.34
CA GLN A 316 -19.40 -46.41 -85.78
C GLN A 316 -17.96 -46.85 -86.12
N ALA A 317 -16.96 -46.46 -85.32
CA ALA A 317 -15.57 -46.84 -85.52
C ALA A 317 -15.29 -48.32 -85.18
N GLU A 318 -16.00 -48.93 -84.23
CA GLU A 318 -15.93 -50.37 -83.95
C GLU A 318 -16.63 -51.17 -85.05
N ALA A 319 -17.77 -50.69 -85.58
CA ALA A 319 -18.40 -51.26 -86.76
C ALA A 319 -17.47 -51.23 -88.00
N GLN A 320 -16.61 -50.22 -88.14
CA GLN A 320 -15.57 -50.16 -89.17
C GLN A 320 -14.31 -50.98 -88.82
N LYS A 321 -13.91 -51.05 -87.53
CA LYS A 321 -12.71 -51.78 -87.09
C LYS A 321 -12.88 -53.31 -87.06
N GLN A 322 -14.09 -53.84 -87.12
CA GLN A 322 -14.28 -55.27 -87.42
C GLN A 322 -13.82 -55.67 -88.84
N GLN A 323 -13.48 -54.72 -89.73
CA GLN A 323 -12.94 -55.00 -91.07
C GLN A 323 -11.43 -54.77 -91.24
N GLN A 324 -10.69 -54.24 -90.26
CA GLN A 324 -9.23 -54.06 -90.38
C GLN A 324 -8.47 -54.54 -89.14
N GLN A 325 -7.83 -55.70 -89.29
CA GLN A 325 -6.96 -56.34 -88.30
C GLN A 325 -5.57 -55.66 -88.19
N LYS A 326 -4.96 -55.85 -87.01
CA LYS A 326 -3.52 -56.07 -86.73
C LYS A 326 -2.54 -54.86 -86.74
N GLN A 327 -1.60 -54.99 -85.78
CA GLN A 327 -0.25 -54.37 -85.69
C GLN A 327 -0.20 -52.84 -85.47
N GLU A 328 0.73 -52.26 -84.70
CA GLU A 328 1.69 -52.75 -83.68
C GLU A 328 2.13 -51.54 -82.80
N ALA A 329 2.87 -51.76 -81.71
CA ALA A 329 3.35 -50.73 -80.75
C ALA A 329 4.90 -50.83 -80.57
N PRO A 330 5.63 -50.11 -79.66
CA PRO A 330 5.23 -48.93 -78.87
C PRO A 330 6.11 -47.63 -78.75
N PRO A 331 7.46 -47.60 -78.91
CA PRO A 331 8.35 -47.03 -77.88
C PRO A 331 8.75 -45.54 -78.06
N GLU A 332 9.41 -44.81 -77.13
CA GLU A 332 9.68 -44.83 -75.66
C GLU A 332 10.76 -43.72 -75.37
N VAL A 333 11.05 -43.45 -74.09
CA VAL A 333 12.28 -42.86 -73.49
C VAL A 333 12.34 -41.33 -73.27
N ALA A 334 12.80 -40.96 -72.07
CA ALA A 334 12.96 -39.60 -71.52
C ALA A 334 14.46 -39.17 -71.48
N PRO A 335 15.02 -38.71 -70.34
CA PRO A 335 15.09 -37.36 -69.74
C PRO A 335 16.51 -36.73 -70.03
N PRO A 336 17.26 -35.96 -69.17
CA PRO A 336 16.97 -35.25 -67.91
C PRO A 336 17.57 -33.81 -67.72
N ILE A 337 17.26 -33.26 -66.54
CA ILE A 337 17.88 -32.14 -65.77
C ILE A 337 19.33 -32.58 -65.33
N PRO A 338 20.40 -31.73 -65.18
CA PRO A 338 20.58 -30.90 -63.97
C PRO A 338 21.55 -29.67 -63.94
N GLN A 339 21.34 -28.83 -62.90
CA GLN A 339 22.34 -28.00 -62.17
C GLN A 339 23.06 -26.87 -62.96
N ASP A 340 23.65 -25.82 -62.36
CA ASP A 340 24.12 -25.64 -60.98
C ASP A 340 23.99 -24.18 -60.45
N THR A 341 24.34 -24.03 -59.17
CA THR A 341 24.60 -22.81 -58.36
C THR A 341 25.92 -22.09 -58.78
N PRO A 342 26.43 -20.98 -58.17
CA PRO A 342 26.09 -20.40 -56.86
C PRO A 342 26.20 -18.86 -56.66
N ASP A 343 25.96 -18.46 -55.40
CA ASP A 343 26.57 -17.38 -54.61
C ASP A 343 26.46 -15.89 -55.00
N THR A 344 26.05 -15.08 -54.01
CA THR A 344 26.70 -13.78 -53.68
C THR A 344 26.30 -13.36 -52.26
N THR A 345 27.30 -13.09 -51.43
CA THR A 345 27.17 -12.68 -50.03
C THR A 345 26.94 -11.16 -49.88
N ALA A 346 26.07 -10.73 -48.96
CA ALA A 346 25.82 -9.31 -48.64
C ALA A 346 25.35 -9.15 -47.16
N PRO A 347 25.47 -7.96 -46.53
CA PRO A 347 26.02 -7.89 -45.17
C PRO A 347 25.04 -7.85 -43.99
N LYS A 348 25.60 -8.14 -42.81
CA LYS A 348 24.99 -8.12 -41.48
C LYS A 348 24.62 -6.69 -41.04
N PRO A 349 23.36 -6.38 -40.68
CA PRO A 349 22.99 -5.08 -40.12
C PRO A 349 23.47 -4.90 -38.68
N ALA A 350 23.60 -3.64 -38.26
CA ALA A 350 23.83 -3.25 -36.86
C ALA A 350 22.61 -3.58 -35.96
N PRO A 351 22.76 -3.60 -34.62
CA PRO A 351 21.65 -3.90 -33.71
C PRO A 351 20.52 -2.87 -33.85
N PRO A 352 19.24 -3.28 -33.86
CA PRO A 352 18.14 -2.33 -33.88
C PRO A 352 18.07 -1.52 -32.57
N PRO A 353 17.52 -0.29 -32.58
CA PRO A 353 17.19 0.44 -31.36
C PRO A 353 16.24 -0.39 -30.50
N ASN A 354 16.46 -0.44 -29.19
CA ASN A 354 15.66 -1.25 -28.28
C ASN A 354 14.17 -0.81 -28.33
N PRO A 355 13.25 -1.63 -28.89
CA PRO A 355 11.88 -1.19 -29.14
C PRO A 355 11.08 -0.92 -27.85
N LEU A 356 11.57 -1.40 -26.70
CA LEU A 356 11.00 -1.13 -25.39
C LEU A 356 11.15 0.35 -24.97
N ALA A 357 12.12 1.09 -25.51
CA ALA A 357 12.36 2.49 -25.15
C ALA A 357 11.16 3.40 -25.47
N ALA A 358 10.34 3.07 -26.47
CA ALA A 358 9.13 3.80 -26.83
C ALA A 358 7.99 3.65 -25.81
N PHE A 359 8.08 2.69 -24.88
CA PHE A 359 7.05 2.40 -23.88
C PHE A 359 7.46 2.80 -22.46
N VAL A 360 8.60 3.45 -22.28
CA VAL A 360 9.04 3.97 -20.97
C VAL A 360 8.43 5.36 -20.75
N SER A 361 7.83 5.59 -19.58
CA SER A 361 7.45 6.95 -19.17
C SER A 361 8.72 7.76 -18.91
N GLN A 362 8.96 8.80 -19.72
CA GLN A 362 10.16 9.63 -19.59
C GLN A 362 10.19 10.37 -18.24
N GLU A 363 9.02 10.71 -17.69
CA GLU A 363 8.86 11.32 -16.38
C GLU A 363 9.20 10.34 -15.25
N SER A 364 8.60 9.13 -15.26
CA SER A 364 8.90 8.09 -14.26
C SER A 364 10.38 7.68 -14.29
N LEU A 365 10.98 7.62 -15.49
CA LEU A 365 12.41 7.34 -15.66
C LEU A 365 13.29 8.47 -15.11
N ALA A 366 12.92 9.73 -15.34
CA ALA A 366 13.63 10.89 -14.80
C ALA A 366 13.56 10.91 -13.26
N PHE A 367 12.37 10.73 -12.69
CA PHE A 367 12.16 10.66 -11.25
C PHE A 367 12.92 9.49 -10.60
N TYR A 368 12.84 8.29 -11.18
CA TYR A 368 13.64 7.14 -10.74
C TYR A 368 15.15 7.44 -10.77
N THR A 369 15.64 8.09 -11.84
CA THR A 369 17.06 8.43 -11.98
C THR A 369 17.50 9.46 -10.94
N GLU A 370 16.65 10.46 -10.64
CA GLU A 370 16.89 11.44 -9.57
C GLU A 370 16.99 10.77 -8.19
N ILE A 371 15.98 9.96 -7.83
CA ILE A 371 15.91 9.23 -6.56
C ILE A 371 17.09 8.26 -6.41
N LYS A 372 17.47 7.55 -7.49
CA LYS A 372 18.64 6.67 -7.53
C LYS A 372 19.94 7.45 -7.31
N SER A 373 20.14 8.57 -8.00
CA SER A 373 21.35 9.39 -7.84
C SER A 373 21.47 9.97 -6.42
N PHE A 374 20.36 10.46 -5.87
CA PHE A 374 20.29 10.92 -4.48
C PHE A 374 20.72 9.83 -3.50
N TYR A 375 20.27 8.59 -3.69
CA TYR A 375 20.67 7.45 -2.88
C TYR A 375 22.16 7.11 -3.01
N GLU A 376 22.69 7.01 -4.24
CA GLU A 376 24.09 6.63 -4.49
C GLU A 376 25.09 7.63 -3.88
N GLN A 377 24.78 8.93 -3.95
CA GLN A 377 25.59 10.00 -3.33
C GLN A 377 25.68 9.82 -1.80
N HIS A 378 24.53 9.62 -1.13
CA HIS A 378 24.48 9.47 0.32
C HIS A 378 24.97 8.11 0.81
N GLN A 379 24.75 7.02 0.06
CA GLN A 379 25.29 5.71 0.38
C GLN A 379 26.83 5.73 0.37
N THR A 380 27.43 6.41 -0.61
CA THR A 380 28.89 6.57 -0.70
C THR A 380 29.45 7.32 0.51
N ALA A 381 28.78 8.40 0.95
CA ALA A 381 29.17 9.11 2.17
C ALA A 381 29.03 8.20 3.41
N VAL A 382 27.86 7.58 3.62
CA VAL A 382 27.55 6.72 4.78
C VAL A 382 28.47 5.50 4.86
N LYS A 383 29.01 5.00 3.74
CA LYS A 383 29.97 3.89 3.74
C LYS A 383 31.17 4.14 4.65
N THR A 384 31.67 5.38 4.72
CA THR A 384 32.79 5.73 5.62
C THR A 384 32.49 5.46 7.10
N LEU A 385 31.24 5.65 7.54
CA LEU A 385 30.77 5.32 8.90
C LEU A 385 30.52 3.81 9.08
N LEU A 386 30.20 3.07 8.02
CA LEU A 386 30.02 1.62 8.05
C LEU A 386 31.36 0.87 8.12
N ASP A 387 32.39 1.40 7.48
CA ASP A 387 33.73 0.81 7.48
C ASP A 387 34.52 1.17 8.76
N ASP A 388 34.11 2.20 9.51
CA ASP A 388 34.69 2.56 10.80
C ASP A 388 34.34 1.55 11.92
N ALA A 389 35.34 0.78 12.35
CA ALA A 389 35.23 -0.20 13.42
C ALA A 389 34.95 0.43 14.81
N SER A 390 35.45 1.63 15.08
CA SER A 390 35.23 2.32 16.37
C SER A 390 33.76 2.68 16.57
N MET A 391 33.04 2.93 15.47
CA MET A 391 31.63 3.28 15.45
C MET A 391 30.69 2.07 15.48
N LYS A 392 31.19 0.82 15.65
CA LYS A 392 30.36 -0.40 15.72
C LYS A 392 29.27 -0.30 16.81
N THR A 393 29.64 0.16 18.01
CA THR A 393 28.68 0.32 19.13
C THR A 393 27.60 1.34 18.79
N TYR A 394 27.97 2.52 18.27
CA TYR A 394 27.01 3.54 17.84
C TYR A 394 26.03 2.99 16.78
N ARG A 395 26.56 2.34 15.73
CA ARG A 395 25.77 1.74 14.66
C ARG A 395 24.78 0.71 15.19
N PHE A 396 25.20 -0.14 16.12
CA PHE A 396 24.34 -1.12 16.78
C PHE A 396 23.23 -0.47 17.63
N SER A 397 23.56 0.54 18.44
CA SER A 397 22.56 1.28 19.23
C SER A 397 21.52 1.97 18.32
N CYS A 398 21.94 2.59 17.22
CA CYS A 398 21.05 3.16 16.19
C CYS A 398 20.16 2.11 15.54
N GLN A 399 20.73 0.97 15.15
CA GLN A 399 19.99 -0.13 14.54
C GLN A 399 18.92 -0.68 15.49
N LYS A 400 19.24 -0.83 16.78
CA LYS A 400 18.28 -1.29 17.79
C LYS A 400 17.22 -0.21 18.10
N ALA A 401 17.59 1.07 18.12
CA ALA A 401 16.64 2.20 18.24
C ALA A 401 15.59 2.23 17.11
N ILE A 402 15.95 1.76 15.92
CA ILE A 402 15.09 1.68 14.73
C ILE A 402 14.31 0.37 14.68
N ASN A 403 15.01 -0.76 14.78
CA ASN A 403 14.42 -2.08 14.56
C ASN A 403 13.38 -2.43 15.62
N THR A 404 13.60 -2.09 16.89
CA THR A 404 12.65 -2.40 17.97
C THR A 404 11.29 -1.73 17.76
N PRO A 405 11.16 -0.40 17.56
CA PRO A 405 9.86 0.20 17.30
C PRO A 405 9.25 -0.20 15.95
N VAL A 406 10.04 -0.38 14.86
CA VAL A 406 9.49 -0.77 13.55
C VAL A 406 8.95 -2.21 13.54
N ASN A 407 9.66 -3.16 14.15
CA ASN A 407 9.16 -4.54 14.28
C ASN A 407 7.92 -4.64 15.17
N ALA A 408 7.73 -3.67 16.08
CA ALA A 408 6.58 -3.61 16.99
C ALA A 408 5.42 -2.75 16.45
N ILE A 409 5.35 -2.47 15.15
CA ILE A 409 4.19 -1.78 14.55
C ILE A 409 3.04 -2.78 14.38
N SER A 410 1.89 -2.48 14.97
CA SER A 410 0.67 -3.28 14.84
C SER A 410 -0.58 -2.44 15.10
N ALA A 411 -1.71 -2.87 14.54
CA ALA A 411 -3.01 -2.19 14.66
C ALA A 411 -3.75 -2.48 15.99
N VAL A 412 -3.02 -2.66 17.10
CA VAL A 412 -3.59 -3.07 18.40
C VAL A 412 -4.36 -1.93 19.08
N SER A 413 -3.79 -0.72 19.14
CA SER A 413 -4.47 0.46 19.67
C SER A 413 -3.84 1.76 19.15
N ARG A 414 -4.56 2.88 19.29
CA ARG A 414 -4.07 4.22 18.95
C ARG A 414 -2.82 4.60 19.75
N GLU A 415 -2.80 4.28 21.04
CA GLU A 415 -1.71 4.58 21.97
C GLU A 415 -0.47 3.77 21.60
N HIS A 416 -0.66 2.48 21.32
CA HIS A 416 0.40 1.59 20.87
C HIS A 416 1.04 2.07 19.57
N PHE A 417 0.22 2.59 18.66
CA PHE A 417 0.61 3.13 17.36
C PHE A 417 1.38 4.46 17.50
N LEU A 418 0.83 5.41 18.27
CA LEU A 418 1.46 6.70 18.57
C LEU A 418 2.79 6.54 19.32
N ASP A 419 2.92 5.55 20.19
CA ASP A 419 4.19 5.21 20.86
C ASP A 419 5.31 4.87 19.85
N LYS A 420 5.03 4.06 18.82
CA LYS A 420 6.04 3.71 17.81
C LYS A 420 6.41 4.91 16.94
N PHE A 421 5.42 5.69 16.51
CA PHE A 421 5.66 6.94 15.79
C PHE A 421 6.52 7.90 16.62
N THR A 422 6.15 8.15 17.88
CA THR A 422 6.85 9.11 18.76
C THR A 422 8.29 8.68 19.03
N LYS A 423 8.58 7.38 19.18
CA LYS A 423 9.96 6.88 19.35
C LYS A 423 10.83 7.10 18.12
N LEU A 424 10.28 6.86 16.92
CA LEU A 424 10.98 7.11 15.65
C LEU A 424 11.16 8.61 15.39
N ASP A 425 10.15 9.40 15.72
CA ASP A 425 10.17 10.86 15.61
C ASP A 425 11.18 11.52 16.56
N ALA A 426 11.27 11.04 17.80
CA ALA A 426 12.28 11.48 18.77
C ALA A 426 13.70 11.21 18.24
N LEU A 427 13.94 10.03 17.68
CA LEU A 427 15.24 9.70 17.06
C LEU A 427 15.54 10.62 15.87
N LEU A 428 14.62 10.77 14.91
CA LEU A 428 14.84 11.57 13.69
C LEU A 428 14.91 13.09 13.94
N SER A 429 14.27 13.59 15.00
CA SER A 429 14.37 14.99 15.43
C SER A 429 15.70 15.32 16.13
N GLY A 430 16.56 14.33 16.40
CA GLY A 430 17.86 14.52 17.03
C GLY A 430 17.89 14.27 18.54
N GLN A 431 16.77 13.89 19.15
CA GLN A 431 16.70 13.63 20.59
C GLN A 431 17.52 12.39 20.96
N GLN A 432 17.94 12.34 22.22
CA GLN A 432 18.63 11.18 22.78
C GLN A 432 17.58 10.13 23.20
N VAL A 433 17.51 9.04 22.46
CA VAL A 433 16.58 7.93 22.74
C VAL A 433 17.27 6.80 23.50
N ARG A 434 16.55 6.15 24.41
CA ARG A 434 17.05 5.07 25.24
C ARG A 434 16.72 3.71 24.64
N VAL A 435 17.70 2.80 24.63
CA VAL A 435 17.68 1.53 23.90
C VAL A 435 18.18 0.40 24.81
N GLY A 436 17.37 0.07 25.82
CA GLY A 436 17.84 -0.69 26.99
C GLY A 436 18.70 0.19 27.89
N ASP A 437 19.90 -0.24 28.21
CA ASP A 437 20.82 0.50 29.08
C ASP A 437 21.63 1.58 28.36
N GLN A 438 21.69 1.52 27.03
CA GLN A 438 22.38 2.52 26.21
C GLN A 438 21.43 3.65 25.80
N SER A 439 22.00 4.83 25.54
CA SER A 439 21.29 5.95 24.92
C SER A 439 22.03 6.41 23.68
N VAL A 440 21.28 6.82 22.66
CA VAL A 440 21.83 7.18 21.34
C VAL A 440 21.09 8.40 20.78
N SER A 441 21.82 9.29 20.12
CA SER A 441 21.27 10.39 19.33
C SER A 441 21.90 10.36 17.95
N ILE A 442 21.12 10.60 16.90
CA ILE A 442 21.59 10.67 15.51
C ILE A 442 22.63 11.78 15.28
N ASN A 443 22.70 12.76 16.20
CA ASN A 443 23.62 13.89 16.14
C ASN A 443 25.01 13.57 16.72
N ALA A 444 25.22 12.37 17.28
CA ALA A 444 26.52 11.97 17.84
C ALA A 444 27.61 11.72 16.77
N HIS A 445 27.24 11.74 15.48
CA HIS A 445 28.17 11.67 14.36
C HIS A 445 27.67 12.53 13.19
N PRO A 446 28.52 13.21 12.40
CA PRO A 446 28.09 14.06 11.27
C PRO A 446 27.23 13.32 10.23
N LEU A 447 27.58 12.07 9.91
CA LEU A 447 26.80 11.19 9.02
C LEU A 447 25.69 10.41 9.75
N GLY A 448 25.54 10.59 11.06
CA GLY A 448 24.65 9.82 11.91
C GLY A 448 23.17 10.00 11.54
N ARG A 449 22.77 11.21 11.15
CA ARG A 449 21.43 11.52 10.62
C ARG A 449 21.14 10.75 9.34
N THR A 450 21.96 10.94 8.30
CA THR A 450 21.83 10.25 7.01
C THR A 450 21.81 8.73 7.18
N TYR A 451 22.74 8.17 7.96
CA TYR A 451 22.80 6.73 8.24
C TYR A 451 21.51 6.22 8.89
N CYS A 452 21.02 6.87 9.95
CA CYS A 452 19.79 6.44 10.63
C CYS A 452 18.55 6.59 9.74
N THR A 453 18.46 7.66 8.94
CA THR A 453 17.37 7.85 7.99
C THR A 453 17.36 6.79 6.89
N MET A 454 18.53 6.46 6.31
CA MET A 454 18.67 5.37 5.34
C MET A 454 18.35 4.00 5.96
N LEU A 455 18.83 3.74 7.18
CA LEU A 455 18.58 2.48 7.88
C LEU A 455 17.10 2.29 8.21
N LEU A 456 16.41 3.35 8.63
CA LEU A 456 14.97 3.35 8.87
C LEU A 456 14.19 3.09 7.58
N ALA A 457 14.53 3.76 6.48
CA ALA A 457 13.94 3.54 5.17
C ALA A 457 14.09 2.08 4.72
N LYS A 458 15.31 1.53 4.77
CA LYS A 458 15.58 0.11 4.49
C LYS A 458 14.73 -0.80 5.38
N LYS A 459 14.64 -0.49 6.68
CA LYS A 459 13.91 -1.33 7.64
C LYS A 459 12.41 -1.34 7.38
N PHE A 460 11.82 -0.22 6.96
CA PHE A 460 10.43 -0.16 6.53
C PHE A 460 10.17 -0.98 5.26
N VAL A 461 11.01 -0.86 4.23
CA VAL A 461 10.88 -1.68 3.01
C VAL A 461 10.96 -3.18 3.35
N SER A 462 11.87 -3.59 4.24
CA SER A 462 11.97 -5.00 4.67
C SER A 462 10.72 -5.56 5.38
N GLN A 463 9.81 -4.70 5.87
CA GLN A 463 8.53 -5.20 6.44
C GLN A 463 7.59 -5.73 5.36
N ALA A 464 7.79 -5.36 4.09
CA ALA A 464 7.06 -5.93 2.96
C ALA A 464 7.26 -7.46 2.91
N ASP A 465 8.52 -7.90 2.95
CA ASP A 465 8.89 -9.31 2.85
C ASP A 465 8.59 -10.11 4.12
N THR A 466 8.61 -9.48 5.30
CA THR A 466 8.43 -10.19 6.58
C THR A 466 7.00 -10.14 7.14
N ALA A 467 6.45 -8.95 7.34
CA ALA A 467 5.19 -8.76 8.07
C ALA A 467 3.98 -8.65 7.13
N ILE A 468 4.14 -7.97 5.99
CA ILE A 468 3.04 -7.70 5.06
C ILE A 468 2.78 -8.91 4.14
N SER A 469 3.84 -9.61 3.73
CA SER A 469 3.76 -10.86 2.95
C SER A 469 2.90 -11.95 3.61
N SER A 470 2.96 -12.03 4.95
CA SER A 470 2.20 -12.98 5.78
C SER A 470 0.89 -12.40 6.33
N ASN A 471 0.77 -11.07 6.43
CA ASN A 471 -0.44 -10.37 6.84
C ASN A 471 -0.60 -9.06 6.08
N GLN A 472 -1.39 -9.08 5.00
CA GLN A 472 -1.63 -7.90 4.16
C GLN A 472 -2.20 -6.70 4.94
N LEU A 473 -3.00 -6.93 5.99
CA LEU A 473 -3.57 -5.86 6.82
C LEU A 473 -2.51 -5.13 7.67
N ALA A 474 -1.33 -5.71 7.86
CA ALA A 474 -0.20 -5.02 8.50
C ALA A 474 0.33 -3.85 7.65
N ALA A 475 0.04 -3.80 6.35
CA ALA A 475 0.45 -2.70 5.48
C ALA A 475 -0.11 -1.34 5.96
N PHE A 476 -1.37 -1.27 6.38
CA PHE A 476 -2.03 -0.01 6.76
C PHE A 476 -1.37 0.73 7.92
N PRO A 477 -1.11 0.11 9.10
CA PRO A 477 -0.39 0.80 10.17
C PRO A 477 1.06 1.14 9.76
N ILE A 478 1.75 0.26 9.05
CA ILE A 478 3.14 0.50 8.62
C ILE A 478 3.21 1.70 7.66
N ALA A 479 2.36 1.73 6.64
CA ALA A 479 2.24 2.83 5.68
C ALA A 479 1.85 4.15 6.37
N SER A 480 0.95 4.11 7.35
CA SER A 480 0.52 5.30 8.10
C SER A 480 1.69 5.95 8.88
N ILE A 481 2.60 5.15 9.46
CA ILE A 481 3.83 5.70 10.08
C ILE A 481 4.80 6.23 9.02
N ILE A 482 4.96 5.51 7.89
CA ILE A 482 5.83 5.96 6.78
C ILE A 482 5.39 7.34 6.28
N VAL A 483 4.10 7.54 5.98
CA VAL A 483 3.55 8.82 5.50
C VAL A 483 3.77 9.94 6.53
N ALA A 484 3.46 9.69 7.81
CA ALA A 484 3.63 10.69 8.86
C ALA A 484 5.10 11.09 9.07
N LEU A 485 6.04 10.13 8.99
CA LEU A 485 7.48 10.42 9.06
C LEU A 485 7.99 11.13 7.79
N TRP A 486 7.50 10.76 6.60
CA TRP A 486 7.87 11.38 5.34
C TRP A 486 7.47 12.86 5.30
N GLN A 487 6.24 13.19 5.70
CA GLN A 487 5.77 14.58 5.78
C GLN A 487 6.66 15.47 6.67
N LYS A 488 7.21 14.91 7.76
CA LYS A 488 8.10 15.63 8.68
C LYS A 488 9.58 15.58 8.28
N TYR A 489 9.99 14.56 7.55
CA TYR A 489 11.38 14.31 7.15
C TYR A 489 11.43 13.92 5.65
N PRO A 490 11.41 14.88 4.71
CA PRO A 490 11.33 14.57 3.27
C PRO A 490 12.44 13.64 2.75
N ASP A 491 13.66 13.74 3.28
CA ASP A 491 14.78 12.85 2.94
C ASP A 491 14.50 11.38 3.30
N PHE A 492 13.76 11.11 4.39
CA PHE A 492 13.31 9.75 4.72
C PHE A 492 12.44 9.17 3.58
N GLY A 493 11.54 9.99 3.03
CA GLY A 493 10.73 9.60 1.89
C GLY A 493 11.53 9.30 0.63
N ARG A 494 12.51 10.15 0.30
CA ARG A 494 13.40 9.93 -0.86
C ARG A 494 14.24 8.66 -0.69
N PHE A 495 14.75 8.38 0.52
CA PHE A 495 15.42 7.11 0.80
C PHE A 495 14.47 5.92 0.77
N PHE A 496 13.24 6.06 1.28
CA PHE A 496 12.22 5.01 1.25
C PHE A 496 11.89 4.62 -0.20
N LEU A 497 11.63 5.59 -1.07
CA LEU A 497 11.46 5.36 -2.51
C LEU A 497 12.69 4.72 -3.15
N ALA A 498 13.90 5.18 -2.82
CA ALA A 498 15.13 4.61 -3.38
C ALA A 498 15.31 3.12 -3.01
N TYR A 499 15.05 2.73 -1.76
CA TYR A 499 15.03 1.32 -1.38
C TYR A 499 13.86 0.58 -2.05
N LEU A 500 12.65 1.16 -2.06
CA LEU A 500 11.46 0.51 -2.62
C LEU A 500 11.60 0.22 -4.12
N HIS A 501 12.08 1.17 -4.92
CA HIS A 501 12.35 0.99 -6.35
C HIS A 501 13.55 0.06 -6.62
N LYS A 502 14.48 -0.07 -5.67
CA LYS A 502 15.63 -0.97 -5.79
C LYS A 502 15.23 -2.43 -5.54
N GLU A 503 14.48 -2.69 -4.47
CA GLU A 503 14.01 -4.04 -4.15
C GLU A 503 12.82 -4.45 -5.05
N CYS A 504 11.99 -3.48 -5.48
CA CYS A 504 10.86 -3.71 -6.40
C CYS A 504 10.82 -2.68 -7.55
N PRO A 505 11.58 -2.89 -8.64
CA PRO A 505 11.57 -2.02 -9.82
C PRO A 505 10.21 -1.90 -10.52
N TYR A 506 9.29 -2.82 -10.25
CA TYR A 506 7.92 -2.82 -10.78
C TYR A 506 7.04 -1.69 -10.22
N LEU A 507 7.50 -0.96 -9.19
CA LEU A 507 6.82 0.20 -8.63
C LEU A 507 7.28 1.55 -9.23
N VAL A 508 8.17 1.50 -10.24
CA VAL A 508 8.61 2.68 -11.00
C VAL A 508 7.63 3.06 -12.14
N PRO A 509 7.15 2.12 -12.98
CA PRO A 509 6.15 2.41 -14.02
C PRO A 509 4.69 2.30 -13.55
#